data_AF-A0A165SQS3-F1
#
_entry.id   AF-A0A165SQS3-F1
#
_cell.length_a   1.000
_cell.length_b   1.000
_cell.length_c   1.000
_cell.angle_alpha   90.00
_cell.angle_beta   90.00
_cell.angle_gamma   90.00
#
_symmetry.space_group_name_H-M   'P 1'
#
loop_
_entity.id
_entity.type
_entity.pdbx_description
1 polymer ?
#
loop_
_entity_poly.entity_id
_entity_poly.type
_entity_poly.pdbx_seq_one_letter_code
_entity_poly.pdbx_strand_id
1 'polypeptide(L)'
;MFKAIALSLSLLFATPLIAQANPGKGQRLEMMAEKLQLTDEQKEKVRPIMKQSMEERRAILKDAGIERGKKPTLSQLREVRGPMQASREKMNEQMAQVLSAEQMEKFSAMQQEMRDKMRKKFKEGK
;
A
#
# COMPACT_ATOMS: atom_id res chain seq x y z
N MET A 1 -34.35 39.83 -38.24
CA MET A 1 -32.96 39.41 -38.52
C MET A 1 -32.32 38.98 -37.22
N PHE A 2 -32.27 37.67 -36.95
CA PHE A 2 -31.62 37.12 -35.76
C PHE A 2 -30.18 36.75 -36.11
N LYS A 3 -29.22 37.29 -35.38
CA LYS A 3 -27.84 36.76 -35.32
C LYS A 3 -27.43 36.73 -33.85
N ALA A 4 -27.56 35.55 -33.25
CA ALA A 4 -27.04 35.26 -31.92
C ALA A 4 -25.50 35.22 -31.98
N ILE A 5 -24.85 35.93 -31.07
CA ILE A 5 -23.41 35.87 -30.87
C ILE A 5 -23.17 34.79 -29.81
N ALA A 6 -22.67 33.64 -30.25
CA ALA A 6 -22.07 32.62 -29.40
C ALA A 6 -20.56 32.85 -29.37
N LEU A 7 -19.93 32.79 -28.19
CA LEU A 7 -18.48 32.63 -27.92
C LEU A 7 -18.32 32.72 -26.39
N SER A 8 -17.70 31.83 -25.64
CA SER A 8 -17.11 30.51 -25.83
C SER A 8 -16.76 30.05 -24.41
N LEU A 9 -17.39 29.00 -23.93
CA LEU A 9 -17.10 28.40 -22.63
C LEU A 9 -15.78 27.63 -22.73
N SER A 10 -14.72 28.16 -22.14
CA SER A 10 -13.43 27.48 -22.06
C SER A 10 -13.51 26.37 -21.01
N LEU A 11 -13.84 25.15 -21.45
CA LEU A 11 -13.64 23.95 -20.65
C LEU A 11 -12.14 23.71 -20.48
N LEU A 12 -11.63 23.98 -19.28
CA LEU A 12 -10.37 23.41 -18.81
C LEU A 12 -10.58 21.91 -18.59
N PHE A 13 -10.29 21.10 -19.61
CA PHE A 13 -10.13 19.66 -19.42
C PHE A 13 -8.89 19.43 -18.56
N ALA A 14 -9.11 19.23 -17.26
CA ALA A 14 -8.13 18.58 -16.40
C ALA A 14 -7.87 17.19 -17.01
N THR A 15 -6.69 17.01 -17.61
CA THR A 15 -6.25 15.69 -18.06
C THR A 15 -6.12 14.79 -16.83
N PRO A 16 -6.83 13.67 -16.74
CA PRO A 16 -6.49 12.68 -15.74
C PRO A 16 -5.10 12.17 -16.12
N LEU A 17 -4.12 12.47 -15.27
CA LEU A 17 -2.79 11.87 -15.32
C LEU A 17 -2.99 10.35 -15.26
N ILE A 18 -2.89 9.68 -16.41
CA ILE A 18 -2.93 8.22 -16.47
C ILE A 18 -1.67 7.74 -15.74
N ALA A 19 -1.85 7.43 -14.46
CA ALA A 19 -0.84 6.80 -13.64
C ALA A 19 -0.48 5.47 -14.32
N GLN A 20 0.74 5.36 -14.85
CA GLN A 20 1.21 4.12 -15.45
C GLN A 20 1.13 2.99 -14.42
N ALA A 21 0.17 2.09 -14.63
CA ALA A 21 -0.05 0.94 -13.78
C ALA A 21 1.09 -0.06 -13.97
N ASN A 22 1.96 -0.20 -12.97
CA ASN A 22 2.87 -1.33 -12.89
C ASN A 22 2.05 -2.59 -12.52
N PRO A 23 1.92 -3.58 -13.42
CA PRO A 23 0.91 -4.64 -13.29
C PRO A 23 1.05 -5.47 -12.01
N GLY A 24 2.27 -5.63 -11.47
CA GLY A 24 2.50 -6.37 -10.23
C GLY A 24 2.23 -5.59 -8.93
N LYS A 25 2.28 -4.24 -8.95
CA LYS A 25 1.97 -3.40 -7.78
C LYS A 25 0.47 -3.11 -7.66
N GLY A 26 -0.20 -2.91 -8.79
CA GLY A 26 -1.65 -2.67 -8.82
C GLY A 26 -2.44 -3.88 -8.31
N GLN A 27 -2.07 -5.09 -8.72
CA GLN A 27 -2.82 -6.30 -8.43
C GLN A 27 -2.96 -6.62 -6.93
N ARG A 28 -1.91 -6.38 -6.14
CA ARG A 28 -1.96 -6.63 -4.68
C ARG A 28 -2.87 -5.65 -3.95
N LEU A 29 -2.87 -4.40 -4.37
CA LEU A 29 -3.76 -3.40 -3.82
C LEU A 29 -5.21 -3.71 -4.21
N GLU A 30 -5.45 -4.08 -5.46
CA GLU A 30 -6.80 -4.40 -5.94
C GLU A 30 -7.41 -5.59 -5.20
N MET A 31 -6.64 -6.66 -5.01
CA MET A 31 -7.09 -7.81 -4.20
C MET A 31 -7.41 -7.44 -2.75
N MET A 32 -6.62 -6.52 -2.16
CA MET A 32 -6.90 -6.05 -0.80
C MET A 32 -8.16 -5.18 -0.78
N ALA A 33 -8.30 -4.30 -1.75
CA ALA A 33 -9.45 -3.42 -1.89
C ALA A 33 -10.75 -4.23 -2.03
N GLU A 34 -10.73 -5.29 -2.85
CA GLU A 34 -11.85 -6.22 -3.01
C GLU A 34 -12.16 -6.95 -1.70
N LYS A 35 -11.15 -7.50 -1.02
CA LYS A 35 -11.33 -8.20 0.26
C LYS A 35 -11.89 -7.28 1.35
N LEU A 36 -11.49 -6.02 1.39
CA LEU A 36 -11.98 -5.03 2.36
C LEU A 36 -13.25 -4.32 1.88
N GLN A 37 -13.72 -4.60 0.66
CA GLN A 37 -14.84 -3.91 0.02
C GLN A 37 -14.69 -2.38 0.09
N LEU A 38 -13.50 -1.88 -0.27
CA LEU A 38 -13.22 -0.45 -0.21
C LEU A 38 -14.08 0.31 -1.22
N THR A 39 -14.63 1.44 -0.79
CA THR A 39 -15.23 2.41 -1.72
C THR A 39 -14.13 3.05 -2.59
N ASP A 40 -14.52 3.69 -3.69
CA ASP A 40 -13.55 4.34 -4.57
C ASP A 40 -12.81 5.48 -3.85
N GLU A 41 -13.50 6.23 -2.98
CA GLU A 41 -12.89 7.26 -2.15
C GLU A 41 -11.88 6.68 -1.16
N GLN A 42 -12.19 5.51 -0.57
CA GLN A 42 -11.25 4.81 0.31
C GLN A 42 -10.04 4.31 -0.48
N LYS A 43 -10.22 3.76 -1.69
CA LYS A 43 -9.11 3.32 -2.55
C LYS A 43 -8.16 4.46 -2.86
N GLU A 44 -8.67 5.63 -3.22
CA GLU A 44 -7.84 6.82 -3.51
C GLU A 44 -7.01 7.26 -2.30
N LYS A 45 -7.55 7.15 -1.08
CA LYS A 45 -6.81 7.45 0.17
C LYS A 45 -5.84 6.34 0.58
N VAL A 46 -6.17 5.08 0.35
CA VAL A 46 -5.33 3.92 0.73
C VAL A 46 -4.12 3.77 -0.20
N ARG A 47 -4.26 4.06 -1.50
CA ARG A 47 -3.17 4.02 -2.51
C ARG A 47 -1.88 4.69 -2.02
N PRO A 48 -1.87 5.97 -1.60
CA PRO A 48 -0.66 6.65 -1.16
C PRO A 48 -0.13 6.09 0.17
N ILE A 49 -0.98 5.70 1.13
CA ILE A 49 -0.57 5.08 2.41
C ILE A 49 0.24 3.80 2.16
N MET A 50 -0.28 2.94 1.27
CA MET A 50 0.40 1.69 0.89
C MET A 50 1.71 1.94 0.16
N LYS A 51 1.74 2.92 -0.75
CA LYS A 51 2.95 3.28 -1.48
C LYS A 51 4.04 3.76 -0.52
N GLN A 52 3.70 4.66 0.40
CA GLN A 52 4.63 5.18 1.40
C GLN A 52 5.18 4.07 2.30
N SER A 53 4.31 3.22 2.86
CA SER A 53 4.74 2.09 3.70
C SER A 53 5.67 1.12 2.94
N MET A 54 5.39 0.85 1.66
CA MET A 54 6.25 0.02 0.84
C MET A 54 7.63 0.63 0.60
N GLU A 55 7.71 1.94 0.39
CA GLU A 55 8.96 2.68 0.21
C GLU A 55 9.78 2.74 1.51
N GLU A 56 9.14 3.04 2.64
CA GLU A 56 9.77 3.03 3.97
C GLU A 56 10.36 1.65 4.30
N ARG A 57 9.57 0.59 4.12
CA ARG A 57 10.05 -0.79 4.37
C ARG A 57 11.19 -1.17 3.43
N ARG A 58 11.18 -0.69 2.19
CA ARG A 58 12.28 -0.92 1.25
C ARG A 58 13.56 -0.21 1.71
N ALA A 59 13.45 1.01 2.21
CA ALA A 59 14.58 1.75 2.78
C ALA A 59 15.16 1.02 3.99
N ILE A 60 14.32 0.62 4.96
CA ILE A 60 14.74 -0.14 6.14
C ILE A 60 15.53 -1.41 5.76
N LEU A 61 15.06 -2.18 4.78
CA LEU A 61 15.78 -3.37 4.32
C LEU A 61 17.12 -3.03 3.65
N LYS A 62 17.13 -1.98 2.83
CA LYS A 62 18.33 -1.52 2.13
C LYS A 62 19.41 -1.07 3.11
N ASP A 63 19.03 -0.29 4.13
CA ASP A 63 19.95 0.25 5.12
C ASP A 63 20.60 -0.85 5.96
N ALA A 64 19.87 -1.94 6.24
CA ALA A 64 20.41 -3.13 6.90
C ALA A 64 21.14 -4.11 5.95
N GLY A 65 21.37 -3.73 4.69
CA GLY A 65 22.04 -4.57 3.68
C GLY A 65 21.27 -5.85 3.32
N ILE A 66 19.94 -5.87 3.50
CA ILE A 66 19.09 -7.00 3.13
C ILE A 66 18.71 -6.88 1.66
N GLU A 67 19.34 -7.71 0.83
CA GLU A 67 19.08 -7.77 -0.60
C GLU A 67 17.99 -8.80 -0.95
N ARG A 68 17.24 -8.50 -2.01
CA ARG A 68 16.24 -9.42 -2.55
C ARG A 68 16.94 -10.66 -3.14
N GLY A 69 16.48 -11.85 -2.77
CA GLY A 69 17.01 -13.12 -3.27
C GLY A 69 18.15 -13.71 -2.43
N LYS A 70 18.67 -12.96 -1.46
CA LYS A 70 19.62 -13.47 -0.47
C LYS A 70 18.92 -13.75 0.87
N LYS A 71 19.35 -14.80 1.57
CA LYS A 71 18.84 -15.12 2.91
C LYS A 71 19.44 -14.12 3.92
N PRO A 72 18.62 -13.35 4.66
CA PRO A 72 19.13 -12.42 5.66
C PRO A 72 19.81 -13.16 6.82
N THR A 73 20.83 -12.54 7.41
CA THR A 73 21.46 -13.05 8.63
C THR A 73 20.59 -12.77 9.87
N LEU A 74 20.85 -13.48 10.98
CA LEU A 74 20.15 -13.23 12.25
C LEU A 74 20.38 -11.81 12.78
N SER A 75 21.58 -11.24 12.55
CA SER A 75 21.90 -9.87 12.97
C SER A 75 21.04 -8.87 12.20
N GLN A 76 21.01 -8.98 10.87
CA GLN A 76 20.19 -8.13 10.01
C GLN A 76 18.70 -8.22 10.37
N LEU A 77 18.20 -9.43 10.67
CA LEU A 77 16.82 -9.62 11.10
C LEU A 77 16.50 -8.94 12.44
N ARG A 78 17.44 -8.94 13.39
CA ARG A 78 17.28 -8.22 14.66
C ARG A 78 17.27 -6.71 14.45
N GLU A 79 18.19 -6.22 13.63
CA GLU A 79 18.34 -4.79 13.32
C GLU A 79 17.07 -4.20 12.70
N VAL A 80 16.48 -4.88 11.71
CA VAL A 80 15.27 -4.38 11.05
C VAL A 80 13.99 -4.60 11.86
N ARG A 81 14.01 -5.38 12.95
CA ARG A 81 12.78 -5.78 13.68
C ARG A 81 12.00 -4.57 14.19
N GLY A 82 12.68 -3.68 14.90
CA GLY A 82 12.08 -2.46 15.47
C GLY A 82 11.57 -1.51 14.39
N PRO A 83 12.41 -1.09 13.43
CA PRO A 83 11.99 -0.22 12.33
C PRO A 83 10.83 -0.78 11.51
N MET A 84 10.83 -2.10 11.23
CA MET A 84 9.72 -2.75 10.52
C MET A 84 8.42 -2.73 11.32
N GLN A 85 8.50 -2.90 12.64
CA GLN A 85 7.33 -2.80 13.51
C GLN A 85 6.78 -1.37 13.52
N ALA A 86 7.64 -0.36 13.69
CA ALA A 86 7.24 1.04 13.70
C ALA A 86 6.59 1.47 12.36
N SER A 87 7.17 1.09 11.21
CA SER A 87 6.57 1.36 9.90
C SER A 87 5.20 0.68 9.74
N ARG A 88 5.01 -0.52 10.31
CA ARG A 88 3.71 -1.19 10.31
C ARG A 88 2.69 -0.47 11.19
N GLU A 89 3.07 -0.05 12.38
CA GLU A 89 2.20 0.67 13.32
C GLU A 89 1.75 2.00 12.72
N LYS A 90 2.69 2.79 12.19
CA LYS A 90 2.40 4.02 11.45
C LYS A 90 1.40 3.80 10.31
N MET A 91 1.61 2.76 9.50
CA MET A 91 0.68 2.43 8.42
C MET A 91 -0.71 2.07 8.98
N ASN A 92 -0.78 1.31 10.07
CA ASN A 92 -2.05 0.92 10.69
C ASN A 92 -2.81 2.14 11.23
N GLU A 93 -2.12 3.11 11.83
CA GLU A 93 -2.71 4.37 12.28
C GLU A 93 -3.30 5.17 11.10
N GLN A 94 -2.58 5.27 9.99
CA GLN A 94 -3.07 5.94 8.78
C GLN A 94 -4.27 5.20 8.17
N MET A 95 -4.25 3.86 8.14
CA MET A 95 -5.37 3.06 7.64
C MET A 95 -6.62 3.21 8.52
N ALA A 96 -6.47 3.31 9.84
CA ALA A 96 -7.60 3.47 10.77
C ALA A 96 -8.36 4.80 10.59
N GLN A 97 -7.76 5.81 9.94
CA GLN A 97 -8.43 7.06 9.60
C GLN A 97 -9.31 6.97 8.34
N VAL A 98 -9.15 5.89 7.56
CA VAL A 98 -9.81 5.72 6.25
C VAL A 98 -10.77 4.53 6.26
N LEU A 99 -10.41 3.48 6.97
CA LEU A 99 -11.19 2.24 7.08
C LEU A 99 -12.24 2.36 8.19
N SER A 100 -13.38 1.67 8.00
CA SER A 100 -14.31 1.40 9.10
C SER A 100 -13.67 0.45 10.13
N ALA A 101 -14.27 0.36 11.31
CA ALA A 101 -13.81 -0.57 12.35
C ALA A 101 -13.76 -2.03 11.86
N GLU A 102 -14.81 -2.48 11.16
CA GLU A 102 -14.90 -3.83 10.60
C GLU A 102 -13.83 -4.06 9.51
N GLN A 103 -13.63 -3.08 8.62
CA GLN A 103 -12.59 -3.15 7.59
C GLN A 103 -11.19 -3.21 8.23
N MET A 104 -10.96 -2.45 9.31
CA MET A 104 -9.68 -2.42 10.02
C MET A 104 -9.40 -3.74 10.75
N GLU A 105 -10.42 -4.38 11.32
CA GLU A 105 -10.31 -5.71 11.91
C GLU A 105 -9.92 -6.74 10.85
N LYS A 106 -10.63 -6.76 9.71
CA LYS A 106 -10.32 -7.64 8.59
C LYS A 106 -8.91 -7.42 8.03
N PHE A 107 -8.51 -6.15 7.89
CA PHE A 107 -7.16 -5.79 7.47
C PHE A 107 -6.10 -6.32 8.46
N SER A 108 -6.34 -6.18 9.75
CA SER A 108 -5.44 -6.67 10.81
C SER A 108 -5.30 -8.20 10.77
N ALA A 109 -6.41 -8.92 10.58
CA ALA A 109 -6.41 -10.37 10.40
C ALA A 109 -5.61 -10.81 9.16
N MET A 110 -5.81 -10.14 8.01
CA MET A 110 -5.04 -10.39 6.80
C MET A 110 -3.52 -10.20 7.01
N GLN A 111 -3.12 -9.16 7.75
CA GLN A 111 -1.71 -8.95 8.07
C GLN A 111 -1.16 -10.05 8.98
N GLN A 112 -1.94 -10.51 9.95
CA GLN A 112 -1.54 -11.60 10.84
C GLN A 112 -1.35 -12.90 10.08
N GLU A 113 -2.30 -13.27 9.23
CA GLU A 113 -2.20 -14.45 8.37
C GLU A 113 -0.95 -14.42 7.49
N MET A 114 -0.64 -13.26 6.89
CA MET A 114 0.58 -13.08 6.10
C MET A 114 1.84 -13.27 6.95
N ARG A 115 1.88 -12.75 8.17
CA ARG A 115 3.01 -12.92 9.09
C ARG A 115 3.21 -14.38 9.49
N ASP A 116 2.13 -15.09 9.78
CA ASP A 116 2.19 -16.49 10.19
C ASP A 116 2.61 -17.38 9.03
N LYS A 117 2.12 -17.11 7.80
CA LYS A 117 2.62 -17.73 6.57
C LYS A 117 4.12 -17.49 6.37
N MET A 118 4.61 -16.27 6.57
CA MET A 118 6.04 -15.96 6.45
C MET A 118 6.88 -16.68 7.52
N ARG A 119 6.40 -16.73 8.76
CA ARG A 119 7.04 -17.48 9.86
C ARG A 119 7.11 -18.97 9.56
N LYS A 120 6.02 -19.55 9.06
CA LYS A 120 5.96 -20.97 8.67
C LYS A 120 6.99 -21.26 7.57
N LYS A 121 7.01 -20.48 6.49
CA LYS A 121 8.01 -20.61 5.40
C LYS A 121 9.45 -20.50 5.90
N PHE A 122 9.72 -19.59 6.83
CA PHE A 122 11.07 -19.46 7.40
C PHE A 122 11.47 -20.67 8.27
N LYS A 123 10.52 -21.30 8.96
CA LYS A 123 10.74 -22.53 9.74
C LYS A 123 10.93 -23.75 8.83
N GLU A 124 10.14 -23.88 7.76
CA GLU A 124 10.16 -25.00 6.82
C GLU A 124 11.31 -24.95 5.82
N GLY A 125 11.79 -23.75 5.45
CA GLY A 125 12.99 -23.55 4.64
C GLY A 125 14.30 -23.66 5.43
N LYS A 126 14.29 -24.47 6.51
CA LYS A 126 15.48 -24.87 7.28
C LYS A 126 15.87 -26.28 6.90
#